data_AF-A0A9X4YCZ7-F1
#
_entry.id   AF-A0A9X4YCZ7-F1
#
_cell.length_a   1.000
_cell.length_b   1.000
_cell.length_c   1.000
_cell.angle_alpha   90.00
_cell.angle_beta   90.00
_cell.angle_gamma   90.00
#
_symmetry.space_group_name_H-M   'P 1'
#
loop_
_entity.id
_entity.type
_entity.pdbx_description
1 polymer ?
#
loop_
_entity_poly.entity_id
_entity_poly.type
_entity_poly.pdbx_seq_one_letter_code
_entity_poly.pdbx_strand_id
1 'polypeptide(L)'
;MRFFNFGDKDEYGRQRRIEHRGRFLRASRTGGVALRAQAEAAGVNVTANTSQGFRLSSTPLQNTQVALQNGRFVLRGRYGSGPTKLNVSKTGATVSTRNALGSFNWIKPNRSSAKVAGVQVRGKNAAYLQGIYMLFVGAAMALKLLVQLLVLVFQLAVWLGDMVYRLALATPYAWAVLKRRFRNGQLRRRLLEGSGKTSPTIDEWSSQEQVAGIVLILVSWGQGQRMSETLNSIQGRVTQSQEWPLLASAAECLDPVAERLESARENASDPKAGDPRLFIAALAGALEESGDQQTTAEAILQADELALAVGERTELQEQSLQVYGDFAGIRFQEPEVSPAGSEEEARDMQASTPEYGAPQRSRGDAAIDLNTASFEELQEVPHMGPERAEEVIAMRPVTDLSQLRSIDGIGAKRLADIEAHVRLG
;
A
#
# COMPACT_ATOMS: atom_id res chain seq x y z
N MET A 1 -49.39 22.55 39.46
CA MET A 1 -48.48 22.78 40.61
C MET A 1 -47.91 21.45 41.08
N ARG A 2 -46.60 21.19 40.90
CA ARG A 2 -45.97 19.97 41.44
C ARG A 2 -45.65 20.19 42.92
N PHE A 3 -46.48 19.65 43.80
CA PHE A 3 -46.33 19.81 45.26
C PHE A 3 -45.13 19.06 45.84
N PHE A 4 -44.53 18.14 45.12
CA PHE A 4 -43.26 17.49 45.48
C PHE A 4 -42.51 17.32 44.17
N ASN A 5 -41.19 17.54 44.13
CA ASN A 5 -40.35 17.50 42.91
C ASN A 5 -40.26 16.10 42.24
N PHE A 6 -41.38 15.42 42.10
CA PHE A 6 -41.58 14.13 41.47
C PHE A 6 -41.39 14.28 39.97
N GLY A 7 -40.49 13.48 39.40
CA GLY A 7 -40.11 13.54 37.98
C GLY A 7 -38.84 14.33 37.67
N ASP A 8 -38.24 15.05 38.62
CA ASP A 8 -36.95 15.71 38.41
C ASP A 8 -35.81 14.67 38.38
N LYS A 9 -35.40 14.34 37.15
CA LYS A 9 -34.33 13.38 36.87
C LYS A 9 -32.97 14.07 36.69
N ASP A 10 -31.89 13.39 37.03
CA ASP A 10 -30.53 13.86 36.74
C ASP A 10 -30.17 13.68 35.26
N GLU A 11 -28.99 14.16 34.87
CA GLU A 11 -28.42 14.02 33.51
C GLU A 11 -28.32 12.54 33.05
N TYR A 12 -28.56 11.59 33.95
CA TYR A 12 -28.55 10.15 33.71
C TYR A 12 -29.95 9.52 33.89
N GLY A 13 -31.02 10.33 33.84
CA GLY A 13 -32.40 9.85 33.87
C GLY A 13 -32.94 9.39 35.24
N ARG A 14 -32.23 9.67 36.34
CA ARG A 14 -32.58 9.16 37.68
C ARG A 14 -33.20 10.23 38.57
N GLN A 15 -34.27 9.89 39.29
CA GLN A 15 -34.96 10.82 40.22
C GLN A 15 -33.97 11.39 41.26
N ARG A 16 -33.86 12.72 41.32
CA ARG A 16 -32.87 13.42 42.14
C ARG A 16 -33.21 13.37 43.64
N ARG A 17 -34.36 13.91 44.05
CA ARG A 17 -34.86 13.94 45.45
C ARG A 17 -36.38 14.12 45.49
N ILE A 18 -37.03 13.69 46.57
CA ILE A 18 -38.45 13.97 46.87
C ILE A 18 -38.48 15.02 47.98
N GLU A 19 -38.76 16.27 47.61
CA GLU A 19 -38.94 17.38 48.54
C GLU A 19 -39.95 18.39 47.99
N HIS A 20 -40.63 19.09 48.90
CA HIS A 20 -41.39 20.30 48.57
C HIS A 20 -40.53 21.53 48.86
N ARG A 21 -40.42 22.43 47.89
CA ARG A 21 -39.65 23.68 48.01
C ARG A 21 -40.51 24.85 47.51
N GLY A 22 -41.11 25.58 48.44
CA GLY A 22 -41.77 26.86 48.20
C GLY A 22 -40.81 28.06 48.36
N ARG A 23 -41.36 29.28 48.24
CA ARG A 23 -40.58 30.54 48.36
C ARG A 23 -39.95 30.71 49.74
N PHE A 24 -40.69 30.34 50.79
CA PHE A 24 -40.24 30.48 52.18
C PHE A 24 -40.29 29.19 52.99
N LEU A 25 -40.81 28.10 52.43
CA LEU A 25 -41.01 26.83 53.13
C LEU A 25 -40.32 25.70 52.39
N ARG A 26 -39.54 24.90 53.11
CA ARG A 26 -38.98 23.64 52.62
C ARG A 26 -39.46 22.51 53.50
N ALA A 27 -40.05 21.48 52.90
CA ALA A 27 -40.44 20.26 53.59
C ALA A 27 -39.79 19.05 52.91
N SER A 28 -39.14 18.19 53.69
CA SER A 28 -38.49 16.98 53.17
C SER A 28 -38.52 15.84 54.19
N ARG A 29 -38.56 14.59 53.68
CA ARG A 29 -38.64 13.37 54.51
C ARG A 29 -37.49 13.24 55.53
N THR A 30 -36.29 13.69 55.16
CA THR A 30 -35.09 13.54 56.01
C THR A 30 -34.72 14.81 56.78
N GLY A 31 -35.30 15.96 56.42
CA GLY A 31 -34.90 17.26 56.96
C GLY A 31 -36.02 18.03 57.65
N GLY A 32 -37.22 17.47 57.76
CA GLY A 32 -38.39 18.10 58.39
C GLY A 32 -38.91 19.31 57.60
N VAL A 33 -39.60 20.20 58.31
CA VAL A 33 -40.13 21.47 57.80
C VAL A 33 -39.24 22.62 58.28
N ALA A 34 -38.83 23.50 57.37
CA ALA A 34 -37.98 24.63 57.68
C ALA A 34 -38.40 25.89 56.92
N LEU A 35 -38.32 27.04 57.58
CA LEU A 35 -38.51 28.33 56.94
C LEU A 35 -37.19 28.85 56.41
N ARG A 36 -37.20 29.37 55.18
CA ARG A 36 -36.03 29.90 54.48
C ARG A 36 -36.33 31.30 53.96
N ALA A 37 -35.44 32.25 54.22
CA ALA A 37 -35.39 33.52 53.51
C ALA A 37 -34.06 33.59 52.74
N GLN A 38 -34.11 34.07 51.49
CA GLN A 38 -32.92 34.33 50.68
C GLN A 38 -33.02 35.72 50.07
N ALA A 39 -31.95 36.49 50.18
CA ALA A 39 -31.79 37.79 49.55
C ALA A 39 -30.41 37.84 48.87
N GLU A 40 -30.31 38.58 47.78
CA GLU A 40 -29.07 38.83 47.08
C GLU A 40 -28.80 40.33 47.10
N ALA A 41 -27.61 40.72 47.56
CA ALA A 41 -27.19 42.12 47.64
C ALA A 41 -25.73 42.22 47.21
N ALA A 42 -25.45 43.08 46.22
CA ALA A 42 -24.09 43.39 45.77
C ALA A 42 -23.19 42.16 45.49
N GLY A 43 -23.73 41.13 44.82
CA GLY A 43 -22.99 39.89 44.51
C GLY A 43 -22.75 38.96 45.71
N VAL A 44 -23.42 39.21 46.84
CA VAL A 44 -23.43 38.36 48.03
C VAL A 44 -24.84 37.80 48.25
N ASN A 45 -24.93 36.48 48.27
CA ASN A 45 -26.13 35.73 48.59
C ASN A 45 -26.25 35.52 50.10
N VAL A 46 -27.30 36.06 50.70
CA VAL A 46 -27.65 35.92 52.11
C VAL A 46 -28.79 34.91 52.22
N THR A 47 -28.60 33.82 52.96
CA THR A 47 -29.65 32.83 53.25
C THR A 47 -29.79 32.67 54.75
N ALA A 48 -31.00 32.83 55.27
CA ALA A 48 -31.38 32.48 56.63
C ALA A 48 -32.32 31.27 56.58
N ASN A 49 -32.07 30.26 57.42
CA ASN A 49 -32.89 29.06 57.53
C ASN A 49 -33.09 28.71 59.01
N THR A 50 -34.32 28.44 59.43
CA THR A 50 -34.64 28.11 60.84
C THR A 50 -33.98 26.82 61.33
N SER A 51 -33.67 25.87 60.46
CA SER A 51 -33.01 24.60 60.85
C SER A 51 -31.51 24.57 60.60
N GLN A 52 -31.00 25.39 59.67
CA GLN A 52 -29.59 25.36 59.24
C GLN A 52 -28.81 26.65 59.56
N GLY A 53 -29.49 27.67 60.09
CA GLY A 53 -28.92 28.95 60.46
C GLY A 53 -28.67 29.91 59.28
N PHE A 54 -27.67 30.77 59.44
CA PHE A 54 -27.34 31.89 58.57
C PHE A 54 -26.15 31.57 57.65
N ARG A 55 -26.25 31.94 56.38
CA ARG A 55 -25.20 31.75 55.37
C ARG A 55 -25.04 32.99 54.50
N LEU A 56 -23.83 33.51 54.45
CA LEU A 56 -23.36 34.47 53.45
C LEU A 56 -22.53 33.71 52.42
N SER A 57 -22.73 33.96 51.13
CA SER A 57 -21.89 33.37 50.08
C SER A 57 -21.70 34.30 48.90
N SER A 58 -20.49 34.34 48.36
CA SER A 58 -20.14 35.04 47.14
C SER A 58 -19.29 34.13 46.25
N THR A 59 -19.32 34.41 44.95
CA THR A 59 -18.55 33.69 43.93
C THR A 59 -17.63 34.68 43.22
N PRO A 60 -16.50 35.07 43.85
CA PRO A 60 -15.63 36.12 43.33
C PRO A 60 -14.88 35.71 42.05
N LEU A 61 -14.76 34.40 41.79
CA LEU A 61 -14.10 33.83 40.62
C LEU A 61 -15.00 32.73 40.03
N GLN A 62 -14.87 32.49 38.73
CA GLN A 62 -15.55 31.37 38.09
C GLN A 62 -15.17 30.04 38.77
N ASN A 63 -16.18 29.25 39.11
CA ASN A 63 -16.04 27.96 39.79
C ASN A 63 -15.40 28.01 41.18
N THR A 64 -15.33 29.18 41.83
CA THR A 64 -14.94 29.32 43.24
C THR A 64 -15.99 30.03 44.05
N GLN A 65 -16.40 29.37 45.13
CA GLN A 65 -17.34 29.87 46.11
C GLN A 65 -16.62 30.12 47.44
N VAL A 66 -16.82 31.32 47.96
CA VAL A 66 -16.43 31.72 49.31
C VAL A 66 -17.72 31.94 50.10
N ALA A 67 -17.84 31.32 51.28
CA ALA A 67 -19.02 31.44 52.11
C ALA A 67 -18.69 31.49 53.60
N LEU A 68 -19.53 32.16 54.37
CA LEU A 68 -19.55 32.15 55.82
C LEU A 68 -20.88 31.54 56.27
N GLN A 69 -20.85 30.33 56.82
CA GLN A 69 -22.05 29.62 57.28
C GLN A 69 -21.98 29.47 58.80
N ASN A 70 -22.88 30.10 59.55
CA ASN A 70 -22.90 30.12 61.01
C ASN A 70 -21.52 30.44 61.61
N GLY A 71 -20.85 31.49 61.10
CA GLY A 71 -19.49 31.87 61.52
C GLY A 71 -18.34 31.02 60.95
N ARG A 72 -18.63 29.91 60.27
CA ARG A 72 -17.59 29.06 59.66
C ARG A 72 -17.27 29.48 58.23
N PHE A 73 -16.00 29.82 57.99
CA PHE A 73 -15.48 30.08 56.64
C PHE A 73 -15.40 28.80 55.80
N VAL A 74 -15.94 28.87 54.57
CA VAL A 74 -16.00 27.79 53.58
C VAL A 74 -15.45 28.30 52.26
N LEU A 75 -14.36 27.68 51.80
CA LEU A 75 -13.82 27.84 50.45
C LEU A 75 -14.05 26.56 49.65
N ARG A 76 -14.61 26.68 48.44
CA ARG A 76 -14.81 25.57 47.50
C ARG A 76 -14.50 26.01 46.08
N GLY A 77 -13.59 25.33 45.41
CA GLY A 77 -13.29 25.52 43.99
C GLY A 77 -13.35 24.20 43.23
N ARG A 78 -13.81 24.19 41.98
CA ARG A 78 -13.77 22.99 41.11
C ARG A 78 -13.40 23.35 39.69
N TYR A 79 -12.21 22.93 39.26
CA TYR A 79 -11.58 23.33 38.00
C TYR A 79 -11.29 22.14 37.10
N GLY A 80 -11.06 22.41 35.81
CA GLY A 80 -10.74 21.42 34.77
C GLY A 80 -11.94 21.01 33.92
N SER A 81 -11.68 20.53 32.69
CA SER A 81 -12.64 19.95 31.75
C SER A 81 -12.48 18.42 31.67
N GLY A 82 -13.51 17.71 31.21
CA GLY A 82 -13.44 16.25 31.07
C GLY A 82 -13.53 15.44 32.38
N PRO A 83 -13.01 14.20 32.40
CA PRO A 83 -13.17 13.27 33.52
C PRO A 83 -12.32 13.63 34.74
N THR A 84 -11.20 14.33 34.56
CA THR A 84 -10.29 14.74 35.64
C THR A 84 -10.59 16.16 36.09
N LYS A 85 -10.79 16.36 37.39
CA LYS A 85 -11.16 17.64 38.00
C LYS A 85 -10.25 17.95 39.18
N LEU A 86 -9.84 19.22 39.30
CA LEU A 86 -9.12 19.76 40.44
C LEU A 86 -10.13 20.38 41.43
N ASN A 87 -10.19 19.88 42.65
CA ASN A 87 -11.09 20.34 43.69
C ASN A 87 -10.30 21.08 44.77
N VAL A 88 -10.56 22.37 44.95
CA VAL A 88 -9.93 23.23 45.95
C VAL A 88 -10.86 23.39 47.14
N SER A 89 -10.30 23.35 48.35
CA SER A 89 -11.03 23.52 49.61
C SER A 89 -10.21 24.32 50.62
N LYS A 90 -10.83 24.75 51.73
CA LYS A 90 -10.11 25.39 52.85
C LYS A 90 -8.86 24.62 53.30
N THR A 91 -8.89 23.29 53.20
CA THR A 91 -7.82 22.37 53.62
C THR A 91 -6.85 21.97 52.48
N GLY A 92 -6.85 22.70 51.36
CA GLY A 92 -6.02 22.41 50.19
C GLY A 92 -6.77 21.80 49.00
N ALA A 93 -6.00 21.45 47.98
CA ALA A 93 -6.47 20.96 46.68
C ALA A 93 -6.40 19.43 46.54
N THR A 94 -7.27 18.84 45.73
CA THR A 94 -7.30 17.40 45.42
C THR A 94 -7.68 17.14 43.97
N VAL A 95 -7.07 16.14 43.35
CA VAL A 95 -7.40 15.72 41.99
C VAL A 95 -8.33 14.51 42.05
N SER A 96 -9.39 14.53 41.24
CA SER A 96 -10.31 13.41 41.11
C SER A 96 -10.58 13.09 39.65
N THR A 97 -10.60 11.80 39.30
CA THR A 97 -10.95 11.32 37.96
C THR A 97 -12.27 10.55 38.03
N ARG A 98 -13.18 10.85 37.10
CA ARG A 98 -14.49 10.22 36.97
C ARG A 98 -14.45 9.14 35.89
N ASN A 99 -15.02 7.98 36.21
CA ASN A 99 -15.20 6.86 35.29
C ASN A 99 -16.66 6.35 35.35
N ALA A 100 -16.95 5.25 34.65
CA ALA A 100 -18.29 4.66 34.61
C ALA A 100 -18.81 4.23 36.00
N LEU A 101 -17.92 3.75 36.87
CA LEU A 101 -18.27 3.28 38.21
C LEU A 101 -18.52 4.45 39.20
N GLY A 102 -17.88 5.60 39.01
CA GLY A 102 -17.98 6.75 39.91
C GLY A 102 -16.80 7.71 39.82
N SER A 103 -16.31 8.20 40.96
CA SER A 103 -15.19 9.15 41.02
C SER A 103 -14.10 8.67 41.97
N PHE A 104 -12.87 8.57 41.49
CA PHE A 104 -11.70 8.27 42.30
C PHE A 104 -10.93 9.55 42.62
N ASN A 105 -10.62 9.79 43.90
CA ASN A 105 -9.79 10.92 44.32
C ASN A 105 -8.36 10.42 44.60
N TRP A 106 -7.39 10.93 43.84
CA TRP A 106 -6.00 10.48 43.85
C TRP A 106 -5.27 10.82 45.16
N ILE A 107 -5.70 11.88 45.86
CA ILE A 107 -5.00 12.39 47.05
C ILE A 107 -5.75 12.01 48.34
N LYS A 108 -7.09 12.02 48.31
CA LYS A 108 -7.93 11.73 49.48
C LYS A 108 -8.90 10.59 49.15
N PRO A 109 -8.51 9.30 49.36
CA PRO A 109 -9.35 8.14 49.07
C PRO A 109 -10.72 8.18 49.74
N ASN A 110 -10.82 8.81 50.92
CA ASN A 110 -12.08 9.00 51.65
C ASN A 110 -13.10 9.89 50.90
N ARG A 111 -12.70 10.58 49.83
CA ARG A 111 -13.58 11.40 48.98
C ARG A 111 -13.98 10.70 47.68
N SER A 112 -13.60 9.43 47.52
CA SER A 112 -14.02 8.61 46.38
C SER A 112 -15.47 8.16 46.50
N SER A 113 -16.09 7.87 45.36
CA SER A 113 -17.45 7.34 45.27
C SER A 113 -17.55 6.28 44.18
N ALA A 114 -18.37 5.27 44.42
CA ALA A 114 -18.65 4.18 43.50
C ALA A 114 -20.14 3.88 43.54
N LYS A 115 -20.73 3.49 42.41
CA LYS A 115 -22.11 3.03 42.34
C LYS A 115 -22.12 1.63 41.75
N VAL A 116 -22.53 0.66 42.56
CA VAL A 116 -22.64 -0.75 42.18
C VAL A 116 -24.08 -1.17 42.39
N ALA A 117 -24.72 -1.77 41.38
CA ALA A 117 -26.11 -2.25 41.44
C ALA A 117 -27.10 -1.20 42.02
N GLY A 118 -26.94 0.08 41.66
CA GLY A 118 -27.80 1.18 42.13
C GLY A 118 -27.44 1.76 43.50
N VAL A 119 -26.65 1.06 44.32
CA VAL A 119 -26.22 1.52 45.65
C VAL A 119 -24.98 2.40 45.55
N GLN A 120 -25.03 3.60 46.13
CA GLN A 120 -23.88 4.51 46.15
C GLN A 120 -23.01 4.28 47.40
N VAL A 121 -21.82 3.75 47.18
CA VAL A 121 -20.77 3.61 48.21
C VAL A 121 -19.88 4.86 48.16
N ARG A 122 -19.50 5.39 49.33
CA ARG A 122 -18.61 6.54 49.47
C ARG A 122 -17.53 6.24 50.50
N GLY A 123 -16.40 6.94 50.42
CA GLY A 123 -15.30 6.78 51.38
C GLY A 123 -14.25 5.75 50.93
N LYS A 124 -13.51 5.19 51.90
CA LYS A 124 -12.41 4.24 51.65
C LYS A 124 -12.86 3.03 50.83
N ASN A 125 -14.02 2.45 51.17
CA ASN A 125 -14.56 1.28 50.47
C ASN A 125 -14.85 1.57 48.99
N ALA A 126 -15.28 2.79 48.67
CA ALA A 126 -15.44 3.21 47.29
C ALA A 126 -14.11 3.35 46.56
N ALA A 127 -13.05 3.80 47.24
CA ALA A 127 -11.71 3.86 46.64
C ALA A 127 -11.17 2.46 46.29
N TYR A 128 -11.38 1.46 47.16
CA TYR A 128 -11.00 0.07 46.86
C TYR A 128 -11.75 -0.48 45.65
N LEU A 129 -13.08 -0.31 45.59
CA LEU A 129 -13.89 -0.72 44.44
C LEU A 129 -13.43 -0.06 43.13
N GLN A 130 -13.10 1.23 43.18
CA GLN A 130 -12.55 1.95 42.04
C GLN A 130 -11.18 1.43 41.62
N GLY A 131 -10.31 1.10 42.58
CA GLY A 131 -9.01 0.49 42.31
C GLY A 131 -9.14 -0.85 41.57
N ILE A 132 -10.04 -1.72 42.05
CA ILE A 132 -10.34 -3.01 41.39
C ILE A 132 -10.85 -2.78 39.97
N TYR A 133 -11.80 -1.87 39.78
CA TYR A 133 -12.32 -1.54 38.45
C TYR A 133 -11.23 -1.04 37.50
N MET A 134 -10.38 -0.11 37.97
CA MET A 134 -9.26 0.41 37.16
C MET A 134 -8.25 -0.68 36.81
N LEU A 135 -8.01 -1.65 37.70
CA LEU A 135 -7.16 -2.80 37.43
C LEU A 135 -7.70 -3.66 36.28
N PHE A 136 -9.00 -3.99 36.30
CA PHE A 136 -9.62 -4.76 35.21
C PHE A 136 -9.60 -4.01 33.88
N VAL A 137 -9.94 -2.73 33.88
CA VAL A 137 -9.86 -1.90 32.66
C VAL A 137 -8.43 -1.81 32.15
N GLY A 138 -7.46 -1.61 33.05
CA GLY A 138 -6.04 -1.58 32.72
C GLY A 138 -5.55 -2.90 32.11
N ALA A 139 -5.95 -4.03 32.68
CA ALA A 139 -5.62 -5.37 32.17
C ALA A 139 -6.21 -5.60 30.76
N ALA A 140 -7.48 -5.22 30.54
CA ALA A 140 -8.11 -5.32 29.22
C ALA A 140 -7.42 -4.41 28.18
N MET A 141 -7.05 -3.18 28.56
CA MET A 141 -6.28 -2.28 27.70
C MET A 141 -4.90 -2.82 27.38
N ALA A 142 -4.19 -3.38 28.37
CA ALA A 142 -2.88 -3.99 28.17
C ALA A 142 -2.97 -5.20 27.22
N LEU A 143 -3.99 -6.04 27.37
CA LEU A 143 -4.24 -7.15 26.45
C LEU A 143 -4.52 -6.66 25.02
N LYS A 144 -5.35 -5.62 24.87
CA LYS A 144 -5.60 -5.02 23.55
C LYS A 144 -4.33 -4.48 22.91
N LEU A 145 -3.50 -3.77 23.68
CA LEU A 145 -2.21 -3.26 23.21
C LEU A 145 -1.26 -4.39 22.81
N LEU A 146 -1.23 -5.48 23.58
CA LEU A 146 -0.43 -6.67 23.25
C LEU A 146 -0.86 -7.27 21.91
N VAL A 147 -2.17 -7.45 21.69
CA VAL A 147 -2.69 -7.97 20.42
C VAL A 147 -2.33 -7.04 19.26
N GLN A 148 -2.48 -5.72 19.43
CA GLN A 148 -2.10 -4.75 18.40
C GLN A 148 -0.60 -4.79 18.08
N LEU A 149 0.25 -4.94 19.09
CA LEU A 149 1.70 -5.06 18.90
C LEU A 149 2.04 -6.34 18.12
N LEU A 150 1.40 -7.47 18.43
CA LEU A 150 1.59 -8.73 17.70
C LEU A 150 1.18 -8.60 16.22
N VAL A 151 0.06 -7.94 15.93
CA VAL A 151 -0.38 -7.67 14.55
C VAL A 151 0.63 -6.80 13.81
N LEU A 152 1.15 -5.75 14.46
CA LEU A 152 2.18 -4.88 13.86
C LEU A 152 3.47 -5.66 13.55
N VAL A 153 3.92 -6.51 14.47
CA VAL A 153 5.11 -7.35 14.24
C VAL A 153 4.89 -8.32 13.08
N PHE A 154 3.70 -8.93 12.99
CA PHE A 154 3.34 -9.80 11.87
C PHE A 154 3.34 -9.06 10.53
N GLN A 155 2.73 -7.87 10.48
CA GLN A 155 2.73 -7.03 9.27
C GLN A 155 4.15 -6.65 8.83
N LEU A 156 5.01 -6.29 9.79
CA LEU A 156 6.42 -5.99 9.50
C LEU A 156 7.16 -7.21 8.95
N ALA A 157 6.89 -8.40 9.49
CA ALA A 157 7.49 -9.64 9.01
C ALA A 157 7.06 -9.99 7.58
N VAL A 158 5.77 -9.83 7.26
CA VAL A 158 5.25 -10.03 5.90
C VAL A 158 5.87 -9.03 4.92
N TRP A 159 5.92 -7.75 5.30
CA TRP A 159 6.54 -6.71 4.47
C TRP A 159 8.03 -6.98 4.23
N LEU A 160 8.77 -7.38 5.28
CA LEU A 160 10.18 -7.73 5.15
C LEU A 160 10.37 -8.96 4.25
N GLY A 161 9.49 -9.96 4.37
CA GLY A 161 9.47 -11.14 3.52
C GLY A 161 9.27 -10.79 2.04
N ASP A 162 8.28 -9.94 1.73
CA ASP A 162 8.04 -9.44 0.36
C ASP A 162 9.24 -8.66 -0.18
N MET A 163 9.84 -7.78 0.63
CA MET A 163 11.04 -7.04 0.23
C MET A 163 12.21 -7.99 -0.10
N VAL A 164 12.47 -8.98 0.75
CA VAL A 164 13.52 -9.97 0.52
C VAL A 164 13.21 -10.81 -0.72
N TYR A 165 11.96 -11.21 -0.93
CA TYR A 165 11.53 -11.96 -2.11
C TYR A 165 11.75 -11.17 -3.41
N ARG A 166 11.35 -9.90 -3.46
CA ARG A 166 11.58 -9.02 -4.61
C ARG A 166 13.05 -8.79 -4.87
N LEU A 167 13.85 -8.58 -3.82
CA LEU A 167 15.30 -8.48 -3.95
C LEU A 167 15.88 -9.77 -4.49
N ALA A 168 15.46 -10.93 -3.99
CA ALA A 168 15.92 -12.23 -4.46
C ALA A 168 15.61 -12.43 -5.95
N LEU A 169 14.44 -12.00 -6.43
CA LEU A 169 14.09 -12.03 -7.85
C LEU A 169 14.90 -11.03 -8.69
N ALA A 170 15.23 -9.86 -8.15
CA ALA A 170 15.99 -8.83 -8.86
C ALA A 170 17.52 -9.05 -8.85
N THR A 171 18.05 -9.81 -7.87
CA THR A 171 19.50 -10.01 -7.72
C THR A 171 20.17 -10.66 -8.94
N PRO A 172 19.61 -11.69 -9.63
CA PRO A 172 20.27 -12.31 -10.78
C PRO A 172 20.44 -11.33 -11.94
N TYR A 173 19.40 -10.55 -12.24
CA TYR A 173 19.43 -9.54 -13.28
C TYR A 173 20.41 -8.41 -12.94
N ALA A 174 20.32 -7.83 -11.73
CA ALA A 174 21.23 -6.78 -11.30
C ALA A 174 22.70 -7.23 -11.33
N TRP A 175 22.96 -8.48 -10.94
CA TRP A 175 24.28 -9.08 -10.99
C TRP A 175 24.78 -9.27 -12.43
N ALA A 176 23.93 -9.73 -13.34
CA ALA A 176 24.25 -9.86 -14.76
C ALA A 176 24.60 -8.50 -15.39
N VAL A 177 23.82 -7.46 -15.09
CA VAL A 177 24.09 -6.08 -15.54
C VAL A 177 25.41 -5.55 -15.00
N LEU A 178 25.70 -5.80 -13.72
CA LEU A 178 26.97 -5.37 -13.12
C LEU A 178 28.18 -6.08 -13.75
N LYS A 179 28.09 -7.40 -13.95
CA LYS A 179 29.12 -8.19 -14.66
C LYS A 179 29.33 -7.68 -16.08
N ARG A 180 28.25 -7.41 -16.83
CA ARG A 180 28.26 -6.83 -18.18
C ARG A 180 29.01 -5.50 -18.20
N ARG A 181 28.70 -4.60 -17.25
CA ARG A 181 29.37 -3.30 -17.13
C ARG A 181 30.87 -3.43 -16.85
N PHE A 182 31.26 -4.34 -15.95
CA PHE A 182 32.67 -4.57 -15.65
C PHE A 182 33.43 -5.16 -16.86
N ARG A 183 32.85 -6.17 -17.52
CA ARG A 183 33.38 -6.77 -18.76
C ARG A 183 33.62 -5.69 -19.82
N ASN A 184 32.62 -4.87 -20.11
CA ASN A 184 32.71 -3.86 -21.16
C ASN A 184 33.72 -2.76 -20.81
N GLY A 185 33.80 -2.37 -19.54
CA GLY A 185 34.85 -1.45 -19.06
C GLY A 185 36.25 -2.01 -19.28
N GLN A 186 36.45 -3.31 -19.02
CA GLN A 186 37.72 -3.99 -19.27
C GLN A 186 38.04 -4.06 -20.77
N LEU A 187 37.07 -4.38 -21.62
CA LEU A 187 37.26 -4.41 -23.08
C LEU A 187 37.62 -3.02 -23.64
N ARG A 188 36.90 -1.97 -23.25
CA ARG A 188 37.21 -0.58 -23.66
C ARG A 188 38.63 -0.17 -23.29
N ARG A 189 39.05 -0.48 -22.05
CA ARG A 189 40.41 -0.20 -21.60
C ARG A 189 41.46 -0.90 -22.46
N ARG A 190 41.23 -2.17 -22.81
CA ARG A 190 42.16 -2.95 -23.65
C ARG A 190 42.26 -2.45 -25.08
N LEU A 191 41.14 -2.01 -25.67
CA LEU A 191 41.14 -1.38 -26.99
C LEU A 191 42.00 -0.11 -26.97
N LEU A 192 41.85 0.73 -25.94
CA LEU A 192 42.66 1.94 -25.75
C LEU A 192 44.15 1.64 -25.52
N GLU A 193 44.45 0.55 -24.80
CA GLU A 193 45.84 0.07 -24.61
C GLU A 193 46.43 -0.55 -25.89
N GLY A 194 45.65 -0.67 -26.97
CA GLY A 194 46.10 -1.18 -28.25
C GLY A 194 46.16 -2.70 -28.34
N SER A 195 45.35 -3.42 -27.56
CA SER A 195 45.12 -4.86 -27.75
C SER A 195 44.19 -5.10 -28.95
N GLY A 196 44.31 -6.26 -29.62
CA GLY A 196 43.46 -6.59 -30.78
C GLY A 196 43.78 -5.79 -32.05
N LYS A 197 45.03 -5.32 -32.19
CA LYS A 197 45.49 -4.59 -33.37
C LYS A 197 45.47 -5.50 -34.60
N THR A 198 44.75 -5.05 -35.61
CA THR A 198 44.84 -5.56 -36.98
C THR A 198 45.71 -4.62 -37.81
N SER A 199 46.23 -5.11 -38.93
CA SER A 199 46.87 -4.27 -39.95
C SER A 199 46.17 -4.54 -41.30
N PRO A 200 45.46 -3.56 -41.88
CA PRO A 200 45.14 -2.21 -41.37
C PRO A 200 44.24 -2.23 -40.11
N THR A 201 44.13 -1.11 -39.39
CA THR A 201 43.29 -1.03 -38.18
C THR A 201 41.81 -1.12 -38.53
N ILE A 202 40.97 -1.67 -37.65
CA ILE A 202 39.54 -1.91 -37.92
C ILE A 202 38.78 -0.63 -38.35
N ASP A 203 39.17 0.54 -37.83
CA ASP A 203 38.57 1.83 -38.19
C ASP A 203 38.86 2.23 -39.66
N GLU A 204 39.88 1.64 -40.29
CA GLU A 204 40.24 1.85 -41.69
C GLU A 204 39.54 0.85 -42.63
N TRP A 205 38.83 -0.14 -42.07
CA TRP A 205 38.14 -1.15 -42.86
C TRP A 205 36.87 -0.57 -43.49
N SER A 206 36.56 -1.03 -44.70
CA SER A 206 35.26 -0.76 -45.32
C SER A 206 34.11 -1.39 -44.54
N SER A 207 32.89 -0.88 -44.70
CA SER A 207 31.70 -1.45 -44.05
C SER A 207 31.50 -2.93 -44.40
N GLN A 208 31.82 -3.34 -45.63
CA GLN A 208 31.76 -4.74 -46.05
C GLN A 208 32.80 -5.61 -45.32
N GLU A 209 34.03 -5.12 -45.14
CA GLU A 209 35.05 -5.82 -44.36
C GLU A 209 34.68 -5.92 -42.87
N GLN A 210 34.04 -4.89 -42.32
CA GLN A 210 33.55 -4.91 -40.93
C GLN A 210 32.43 -5.94 -40.75
N VAL A 211 31.47 -5.99 -41.68
CA VAL A 211 30.40 -7.01 -41.72
C VAL A 211 30.99 -8.42 -41.84
N ALA A 212 31.94 -8.62 -42.77
CA ALA A 212 32.64 -9.89 -42.92
C ALA A 212 33.33 -10.32 -41.62
N GLY A 213 34.00 -9.38 -40.93
CA GLY A 213 34.65 -9.63 -39.65
C GLY A 213 33.68 -10.09 -38.56
N ILE A 214 32.51 -9.47 -38.45
CA ILE A 214 31.47 -9.83 -37.48
C ILE A 214 30.99 -11.27 -37.71
N VAL A 215 30.70 -11.62 -38.96
CA VAL A 215 30.27 -12.98 -39.34
C VAL A 215 31.34 -14.00 -39.00
N LEU A 216 32.58 -13.77 -39.41
CA LEU A 216 33.68 -14.71 -39.18
C LEU A 216 33.94 -14.93 -37.69
N ILE A 217 33.89 -13.87 -36.88
CA ILE A 217 34.09 -14.03 -35.44
C ILE A 217 32.93 -14.81 -34.81
N LEU A 218 31.67 -14.52 -35.17
CA LEU A 218 30.51 -15.21 -34.59
C LEU A 218 30.40 -16.67 -35.04
N VAL A 219 30.60 -16.96 -36.33
CA VAL A 219 30.39 -18.30 -36.89
C VAL A 219 31.63 -19.18 -36.70
N SER A 220 32.84 -18.63 -36.84
CA SER A 220 34.09 -19.40 -36.69
C SER A 220 34.55 -19.42 -35.24
N TRP A 221 35.08 -18.30 -34.74
CA TRP A 221 35.65 -18.25 -33.39
C TRP A 221 34.61 -18.47 -32.30
N GLY A 222 33.36 -18.06 -32.52
CA GLY A 222 32.24 -18.30 -31.62
C GLY A 222 31.94 -19.80 -31.42
N GLN A 223 32.18 -20.62 -32.45
CA GLN A 223 32.09 -22.09 -32.36
C GLN A 223 33.40 -22.74 -31.88
N GLY A 224 34.42 -21.94 -31.57
CA GLY A 224 35.75 -22.43 -31.17
C GLY A 224 36.57 -23.02 -32.32
N GLN A 225 36.15 -22.80 -33.57
CA GLN A 225 36.84 -23.30 -34.77
C GLN A 225 37.77 -22.23 -35.36
N ARG A 226 38.74 -22.66 -36.17
CA ARG A 226 39.56 -21.75 -36.96
C ARG A 226 38.74 -21.22 -38.14
N MET A 227 39.02 -19.99 -38.58
CA MET A 227 38.34 -19.41 -39.74
C MET A 227 38.60 -20.22 -41.01
N SER A 228 39.80 -20.79 -41.16
CA SER A 228 40.16 -21.65 -42.30
C SER A 228 39.29 -22.92 -42.43
N GLU A 229 38.73 -23.43 -41.33
CA GLU A 229 37.89 -24.63 -41.31
C GLU A 229 36.44 -24.32 -41.72
N THR A 230 35.99 -23.09 -41.49
CA THR A 230 34.59 -22.67 -41.63
C THR A 230 34.33 -21.80 -42.86
N LEU A 231 35.36 -21.15 -43.40
CA LEU A 231 35.31 -20.19 -44.51
C LEU A 231 34.51 -20.68 -45.71
N ASN A 232 34.83 -21.88 -46.22
CA ASN A 232 34.17 -22.46 -47.40
C ASN A 232 32.67 -22.70 -47.16
N SER A 233 32.31 -23.12 -45.94
CA SER A 233 30.91 -23.34 -45.55
C SER A 233 30.15 -22.02 -45.44
N ILE A 234 30.79 -20.99 -44.86
CA ILE A 234 30.22 -19.64 -44.76
C ILE A 234 29.99 -19.07 -46.16
N GLN A 235 31.03 -19.05 -47.00
CA GLN A 235 30.97 -18.50 -48.34
C GLN A 235 29.92 -19.20 -49.22
N GLY A 236 29.85 -20.53 -49.15
CA GLY A 236 28.84 -21.30 -49.88
C GLY A 236 27.41 -20.94 -49.48
N ARG A 237 27.15 -20.71 -48.19
CA ARG A 237 25.82 -20.33 -47.68
C ARG A 237 25.47 -18.87 -47.99
N VAL A 238 26.44 -17.97 -47.84
CA VAL A 238 26.27 -16.53 -48.09
C VAL A 238 26.02 -16.24 -49.58
N THR A 239 26.69 -16.96 -50.49
CA THR A 239 26.53 -16.74 -51.95
C THR A 239 25.30 -17.41 -52.55
N GLN A 240 24.79 -18.47 -51.92
CA GLN A 240 23.61 -19.20 -52.41
C GLN A 240 22.29 -18.68 -51.84
N SER A 241 22.32 -17.99 -50.71
CA SER A 241 21.12 -17.51 -50.04
C SER A 241 20.69 -16.12 -50.53
N GLN A 242 19.42 -15.99 -50.89
CA GLN A 242 18.79 -14.69 -51.15
C GLN A 242 18.36 -13.99 -49.85
N GLU A 243 18.49 -14.66 -48.70
CA GLU A 243 18.00 -14.19 -47.39
C GLU A 243 18.95 -13.19 -46.72
N TRP A 244 20.23 -13.15 -47.11
CA TRP A 244 21.26 -12.33 -46.45
C TRP A 244 21.94 -11.35 -47.42
N PRO A 245 21.23 -10.32 -47.89
CA PRO A 245 21.74 -9.40 -48.92
C PRO A 245 22.97 -8.61 -48.45
N LEU A 246 23.03 -8.25 -47.16
CA LEU A 246 24.17 -7.52 -46.60
C LEU A 246 25.39 -8.44 -46.51
N LEU A 247 25.22 -9.68 -46.04
CA LEU A 247 26.32 -10.65 -46.01
C LEU A 247 26.80 -11.02 -47.42
N ALA A 248 25.88 -11.17 -48.38
CA ALA A 248 26.22 -11.45 -49.77
C ALA A 248 27.11 -10.36 -50.36
N SER A 249 26.86 -9.08 -50.01
CA SER A 249 27.70 -7.96 -50.42
C SER A 249 29.11 -7.99 -49.82
N ALA A 250 29.29 -8.67 -48.67
CA ALA A 250 30.57 -8.80 -47.98
C ALA A 250 31.31 -10.12 -48.31
N ALA A 251 30.77 -10.96 -49.19
CA ALA A 251 31.31 -12.29 -49.46
C ALA A 251 32.74 -12.28 -50.01
N GLU A 252 33.08 -11.29 -50.85
CA GLU A 252 34.43 -11.12 -51.42
C GLU A 252 35.46 -10.70 -50.35
N CYS A 253 35.00 -10.12 -49.24
CA CYS A 253 35.86 -9.67 -48.14
C CYS A 253 36.13 -10.77 -47.12
N LEU A 254 35.43 -11.91 -47.15
CA LEU A 254 35.55 -12.97 -46.15
C LEU A 254 36.98 -13.52 -46.06
N ASP A 255 37.57 -13.92 -47.17
CA ASP A 255 38.91 -14.50 -47.21
C ASP A 255 40.01 -13.53 -46.69
N PRO A 256 40.14 -12.29 -47.20
CA PRO A 256 41.17 -11.37 -46.72
C PRO A 256 40.94 -10.95 -45.26
N VAL A 257 39.69 -10.81 -44.82
CA VAL A 257 39.39 -10.47 -43.42
C VAL A 257 39.71 -11.63 -42.48
N ALA A 258 39.42 -12.87 -42.89
CA ALA A 258 39.76 -14.06 -42.11
C ALA A 258 41.28 -14.17 -41.87
N GLU A 259 42.08 -13.94 -42.91
CA GLU A 259 43.54 -13.95 -42.78
C GLU A 259 44.04 -12.86 -41.81
N ARG A 260 43.50 -11.64 -41.91
CA ARG A 260 43.86 -10.53 -41.01
C ARG A 260 43.50 -10.83 -39.55
N LEU A 261 42.31 -11.38 -39.31
CA LEU A 261 41.83 -11.70 -37.96
C LEU A 261 42.62 -12.84 -37.34
N GLU A 262 42.86 -13.94 -38.07
CA GLU A 262 43.69 -15.04 -37.59
C GLU A 262 45.13 -14.59 -37.32
N SER A 263 45.72 -13.81 -38.23
CA SER A 263 47.06 -13.24 -38.03
C SER A 263 47.11 -12.33 -36.80
N ALA A 264 46.11 -11.47 -36.59
CA ALA A 264 46.03 -10.61 -35.40
C ALA A 264 45.89 -11.42 -34.10
N ARG A 265 45.18 -12.55 -34.14
CA ARG A 265 44.99 -13.44 -33.00
C ARG A 265 46.23 -14.28 -32.69
N GLU A 266 46.90 -14.81 -33.71
CA GLU A 266 48.11 -15.63 -33.57
C GLU A 266 49.33 -14.79 -33.15
N ASN A 267 49.43 -13.56 -33.65
CA ASN A 267 50.53 -12.64 -33.30
C ASN A 267 50.30 -11.87 -31.98
N ALA A 268 49.20 -12.14 -31.27
CA ALA A 268 48.89 -11.47 -30.02
C ALA A 268 49.91 -11.83 -28.92
N SER A 269 50.55 -10.82 -28.33
CA SER A 269 51.60 -11.01 -27.32
C SER A 269 51.10 -11.61 -25.99
N ASP A 270 49.80 -11.53 -25.71
CA ASP A 270 49.11 -12.14 -24.57
C ASP A 270 47.94 -12.98 -25.12
N PRO A 271 47.74 -14.24 -24.66
CA PRO A 271 46.55 -15.04 -24.98
C PRO A 271 45.22 -14.30 -24.80
N LYS A 272 45.16 -13.31 -23.89
CA LYS A 272 43.96 -12.48 -23.64
C LYS A 272 43.76 -11.34 -24.65
N ALA A 273 44.77 -11.01 -25.45
CA ALA A 273 44.66 -10.03 -26.53
C ALA A 273 44.06 -10.63 -27.81
N GLY A 274 44.07 -11.97 -27.93
CA GLY A 274 43.35 -12.74 -28.95
C GLY A 274 41.90 -13.11 -28.58
N ASP A 275 41.29 -12.41 -27.62
CA ASP A 275 39.90 -12.68 -27.18
C ASP A 275 38.90 -12.23 -28.28
N PRO A 276 38.08 -13.13 -28.84
CA PRO A 276 37.10 -12.80 -29.89
C PRO A 276 36.17 -11.64 -29.54
N ARG A 277 35.84 -11.48 -28.24
CA ARG A 277 34.97 -10.40 -27.76
C ARG A 277 35.61 -9.02 -27.92
N LEU A 278 36.94 -8.95 -27.93
CA LEU A 278 37.68 -7.70 -28.16
C LEU A 278 37.53 -7.22 -29.60
N PHE A 279 37.66 -8.14 -30.56
CA PHE A 279 37.50 -7.84 -31.99
C PHE A 279 36.05 -7.50 -32.33
N ILE A 280 35.08 -8.22 -31.76
CA ILE A 280 33.66 -7.87 -31.89
C ILE A 280 33.36 -6.49 -31.32
N ALA A 281 33.92 -6.14 -30.16
CA ALA A 281 33.76 -4.80 -29.57
C ALA A 281 34.34 -3.69 -30.47
N ALA A 282 35.49 -3.93 -31.09
CA ALA A 282 36.11 -2.99 -32.01
C ALA A 282 35.29 -2.80 -33.30
N LEU A 283 34.84 -3.89 -33.92
CA LEU A 283 33.99 -3.84 -35.12
C LEU A 283 32.65 -3.16 -34.86
N ALA A 284 32.03 -3.46 -33.70
CA ALA A 284 30.78 -2.82 -33.27
C ALA A 284 30.95 -1.31 -33.07
N GLY A 285 32.05 -0.89 -32.44
CA GLY A 285 32.37 0.53 -32.25
C GLY A 285 32.62 1.24 -33.58
N ALA A 286 33.38 0.63 -34.49
CA ALA A 286 33.66 1.20 -35.81
C ALA A 286 32.39 1.36 -36.66
N LEU A 287 31.46 0.40 -36.60
CA LEU A 287 30.15 0.52 -37.26
C LEU A 287 29.28 1.60 -36.61
N GLU A 288 29.24 1.71 -35.28
CA GLU A 288 28.50 2.78 -34.60
C GLU A 288 29.05 4.16 -34.96
N GLU A 289 30.37 4.31 -35.07
CA GLU A 289 31.03 5.56 -35.49
C GLU A 289 30.72 5.94 -36.95
N SER A 290 30.47 4.95 -37.83
CA SER A 290 30.05 5.20 -39.21
C SER A 290 28.68 5.89 -39.31
N GLY A 291 27.83 5.74 -38.28
CA GLY A 291 26.47 6.29 -38.22
C GLY A 291 25.42 5.52 -39.03
N ASP A 292 25.79 4.45 -39.75
CA ASP A 292 24.85 3.61 -40.49
C ASP A 292 24.15 2.61 -39.57
N GLN A 293 23.04 3.06 -38.97
CA GLN A 293 22.24 2.24 -38.06
C GLN A 293 21.64 1.00 -38.74
N GLN A 294 21.33 1.06 -40.04
CA GLN A 294 20.76 -0.07 -40.75
C GLN A 294 21.80 -1.18 -40.91
N THR A 295 22.98 -0.85 -41.43
CA THR A 295 24.09 -1.82 -41.54
C THR A 295 24.49 -2.35 -40.17
N THR A 296 24.54 -1.48 -39.15
CA THR A 296 24.91 -1.87 -37.77
C THR A 296 23.91 -2.89 -37.18
N ALA A 297 22.61 -2.71 -37.42
CA ALA A 297 21.59 -3.65 -36.94
C ALA A 297 21.51 -4.92 -37.81
N GLU A 298 21.53 -4.79 -39.13
CA GLU A 298 21.41 -5.93 -40.05
C GLU A 298 22.63 -6.85 -40.00
N ALA A 299 23.84 -6.31 -39.80
CA ALA A 299 25.07 -7.09 -39.72
C ALA A 299 24.99 -8.15 -38.62
N ILE A 300 24.51 -7.76 -37.42
CA ILE A 300 24.42 -8.69 -36.29
C ILE A 300 23.26 -9.66 -36.44
N LEU A 301 22.13 -9.23 -36.99
CA LEU A 301 20.97 -10.10 -37.21
C LEU A 301 21.29 -11.20 -38.23
N GLN A 302 21.85 -10.84 -39.40
CA GLN A 302 22.19 -11.82 -40.42
C GLN A 302 23.34 -12.73 -39.98
N ALA A 303 24.34 -12.19 -39.27
CA ALA A 303 25.41 -13.02 -38.70
C ALA A 303 24.88 -14.01 -37.66
N ASP A 304 23.90 -13.61 -36.86
CA ASP A 304 23.27 -14.44 -35.85
C ASP A 304 22.40 -15.56 -36.44
N GLU A 305 21.61 -15.24 -37.48
CA GLU A 305 20.86 -16.24 -38.24
C GLU A 305 21.78 -17.27 -38.91
N LEU A 306 22.87 -16.81 -39.53
CA LEU A 306 23.85 -17.72 -40.13
C LEU A 306 24.52 -18.60 -39.06
N ALA A 307 24.83 -18.05 -37.88
CA ALA A 307 25.37 -18.84 -36.78
C ALA A 307 24.40 -19.94 -36.32
N LEU A 308 23.10 -19.63 -36.21
CA LEU A 308 22.05 -20.61 -35.89
C LEU A 308 21.86 -21.66 -36.99
N ALA A 309 22.06 -21.30 -38.26
CA ALA A 309 21.98 -22.22 -39.38
C ALA A 309 23.17 -23.20 -39.45
N VAL A 310 24.28 -22.89 -38.76
CA VAL A 310 25.48 -23.73 -38.66
C VAL A 310 25.41 -24.66 -37.46
N GLY A 311 24.81 -24.24 -36.33
CA GLY A 311 24.67 -25.09 -35.15
C GLY A 311 23.98 -24.40 -33.96
N GLU A 312 23.95 -25.11 -32.83
CA GLU A 312 23.42 -24.54 -31.59
C GLU A 312 24.29 -23.38 -31.07
N ARG A 313 23.64 -22.42 -30.41
CA ARG A 313 24.30 -21.22 -29.90
C ARG A 313 25.24 -21.55 -28.75
N THR A 314 26.50 -21.11 -28.84
CA THR A 314 27.48 -21.28 -27.77
C THR A 314 27.47 -20.10 -26.79
N GLU A 315 28.02 -20.31 -25.58
CA GLU A 315 28.20 -19.22 -24.61
C GLU A 315 29.06 -18.07 -25.16
N LEU A 316 30.06 -18.38 -26.01
CA LEU A 316 30.92 -17.36 -26.59
C LEU A 316 30.18 -16.54 -27.63
N GLN A 317 29.32 -17.15 -28.45
CA GLN A 317 28.45 -16.45 -29.39
C GLN A 317 27.48 -15.54 -28.65
N GLU A 318 26.82 -16.04 -27.59
CA GLU A 318 25.90 -15.24 -26.79
C GLU A 318 26.59 -14.04 -26.13
N GLN A 319 27.79 -14.24 -25.58
CA GLN A 319 28.58 -13.14 -25.03
C GLN A 319 29.03 -12.15 -26.11
N SER A 320 29.37 -12.63 -27.31
CA SER A 320 29.78 -11.78 -28.43
C SER A 320 28.61 -10.92 -28.92
N LEU A 321 27.41 -11.49 -29.04
CA LEU A 321 26.18 -10.75 -29.35
C LEU A 321 25.89 -9.65 -28.33
N GLN A 322 26.02 -9.95 -27.02
CA GLN A 322 25.85 -8.95 -25.97
C GLN A 322 26.88 -7.83 -26.06
N VAL A 323 28.14 -8.17 -26.31
CA VAL A 323 29.23 -7.20 -26.47
C VAL A 323 28.99 -6.34 -27.70
N TYR A 324 28.62 -6.94 -28.83
CA TYR A 324 28.25 -6.21 -30.03
C TYR A 324 27.15 -5.20 -29.72
N GLY A 325 26.03 -5.62 -29.14
CA GLY A 325 24.92 -4.72 -28.83
C GLY A 325 25.30 -3.58 -27.87
N ASP A 326 26.24 -3.79 -26.96
CA ASP A 326 26.72 -2.72 -26.06
C ASP A 326 27.64 -1.69 -26.70
N PHE A 327 28.45 -2.14 -27.66
CA PHE A 327 29.45 -1.32 -28.36
C PHE A 327 28.94 -0.75 -29.67
N ALA A 328 27.81 -1.25 -30.17
CA ALA A 328 27.08 -0.74 -31.33
C ALA A 328 25.90 0.18 -30.95
N GLY A 329 25.72 0.46 -29.66
CA GLY A 329 24.61 1.26 -29.16
C GLY A 329 23.22 0.61 -29.29
N ILE A 330 23.15 -0.66 -29.71
CA ILE A 330 21.88 -1.36 -29.95
C ILE A 330 21.24 -1.76 -28.60
N ARG A 331 19.99 -1.35 -28.44
CA ARG A 331 19.12 -1.77 -27.34
C ARG A 331 17.87 -2.37 -27.93
N PHE A 332 17.59 -3.63 -27.58
CA PHE A 332 16.27 -4.19 -27.77
C PHE A 332 15.32 -3.42 -26.87
N GLN A 333 14.46 -2.60 -27.47
CA GLN A 333 13.24 -2.16 -26.82
C GLN A 333 12.28 -3.33 -26.94
N GLU A 334 11.92 -3.93 -25.81
CA GLU A 334 10.62 -4.60 -25.77
C GLU A 334 9.61 -3.54 -26.24
N PRO A 335 8.77 -3.85 -27.25
CA PRO A 335 7.69 -2.94 -27.59
C PRO A 335 6.97 -2.68 -26.28
N GLU A 336 6.94 -1.41 -25.85
CA GLU A 336 6.09 -1.04 -24.73
C GLU A 336 4.71 -1.53 -25.13
N VAL A 337 4.24 -2.58 -24.47
CA VAL A 337 2.81 -2.90 -24.47
C VAL A 337 2.21 -1.75 -23.69
N SER A 338 2.04 -0.62 -24.38
CA SER A 338 1.18 0.44 -23.93
C SER A 338 -0.17 -0.26 -23.68
N PRO A 339 -0.75 -0.16 -22.48
CA PRO A 339 -2.03 -0.80 -22.19
C PRO A 339 -3.16 -0.34 -23.15
N ALA A 340 -2.89 0.69 -23.97
CA ALA A 340 -3.74 1.13 -25.06
C ALA A 340 -3.79 0.15 -26.26
N GLY A 341 -2.71 -0.59 -26.57
CA GLY A 341 -2.67 -1.50 -27.72
C GLY A 341 -3.40 -2.83 -27.49
N SER A 342 -3.41 -3.30 -26.23
CA SER A 342 -4.15 -4.51 -25.84
C SER A 342 -5.67 -4.35 -25.94
N GLU A 343 -6.20 -3.11 -25.98
CA GLU A 343 -7.63 -2.88 -26.19
C GLU A 343 -8.00 -2.82 -27.68
N GLU A 344 -7.09 -2.46 -28.59
CA GLU A 344 -7.35 -2.40 -30.03
C GLU A 344 -7.10 -3.75 -30.73
N GLU A 345 -6.06 -4.51 -30.36
CA GLU A 345 -5.83 -5.85 -30.92
C GLU A 345 -6.82 -6.90 -30.37
N ALA A 346 -7.31 -6.72 -29.14
CA ALA A 346 -8.42 -7.51 -28.62
C ALA A 346 -9.76 -7.20 -29.30
N ARG A 347 -9.92 -6.00 -29.89
CA ARG A 347 -11.11 -5.64 -30.69
C ARG A 347 -11.09 -6.30 -32.06
N ASP A 348 -9.93 -6.43 -32.71
CA ASP A 348 -9.84 -7.07 -34.02
C ASP A 348 -9.86 -8.61 -33.95
N MET A 349 -9.35 -9.23 -32.88
CA MET A 349 -9.49 -10.69 -32.68
C MET A 349 -10.89 -11.12 -32.18
N GLN A 350 -11.73 -10.20 -31.70
CA GLN A 350 -13.13 -10.48 -31.37
C GLN A 350 -14.09 -10.27 -32.55
N ALA A 351 -13.63 -9.75 -33.70
CA ALA A 351 -14.45 -9.54 -34.89
C ALA A 351 -14.64 -10.79 -35.78
N SER A 352 -14.09 -11.95 -35.39
CA SER A 352 -14.24 -13.21 -36.15
C SER A 352 -14.59 -14.40 -35.25
N THR A 353 -15.75 -14.33 -34.59
CA THR A 353 -16.44 -15.53 -34.10
C THR A 353 -17.92 -15.42 -34.49
N PRO A 354 -18.49 -16.42 -35.18
CA PRO A 354 -19.82 -16.31 -35.77
C PRO A 354 -20.92 -16.25 -34.71
N GLU A 355 -21.81 -15.30 -34.98
CA GLU A 355 -23.07 -14.95 -34.33
C GLU A 355 -23.90 -16.18 -33.89
N TYR A 356 -24.14 -16.31 -32.58
CA TYR A 356 -25.35 -16.93 -32.04
C TYR A 356 -26.02 -15.91 -31.11
N GLY A 357 -27.14 -15.39 -31.57
CA GLY A 357 -27.81 -14.23 -30.99
C GLY A 357 -28.48 -14.49 -29.64
N ALA A 358 -28.45 -13.44 -28.81
CA ALA A 358 -29.43 -13.17 -27.76
C ALA A 358 -29.51 -11.64 -27.58
N PRO A 359 -30.69 -11.10 -27.21
CA PRO A 359 -31.24 -9.90 -27.81
C PRO A 359 -30.69 -8.59 -27.22
N GLN A 360 -30.57 -7.58 -28.09
CA GLN A 360 -30.49 -6.17 -27.67
C GLN A 360 -31.72 -5.78 -26.86
N ARG A 361 -31.52 -5.21 -25.66
CA ARG A 361 -32.51 -4.31 -25.03
C ARG A 361 -31.85 -3.04 -24.48
N SER A 362 -32.09 -1.97 -25.25
CA SER A 362 -32.41 -0.60 -24.85
C SER A 362 -32.12 -0.18 -23.40
N ARG A 363 -31.25 0.84 -23.27
CA ARG A 363 -31.28 1.85 -22.20
C ARG A 363 -32.72 2.28 -21.93
N GLY A 364 -33.28 1.81 -20.82
CA GLY A 364 -34.67 2.12 -20.46
C GLY A 364 -35.27 1.22 -19.40
N ASP A 365 -34.52 0.82 -18.37
CA ASP A 365 -35.05 0.56 -17.02
C ASP A 365 -33.85 0.35 -16.07
N ALA A 366 -33.64 1.25 -15.10
CA ALA A 366 -32.46 1.25 -14.24
C ALA A 366 -32.56 0.25 -13.05
N ALA A 367 -33.21 -0.89 -13.26
CA ALA A 367 -33.42 -1.92 -12.24
C ALA A 367 -32.60 -3.18 -12.54
N ILE A 368 -31.74 -3.55 -11.59
CA ILE A 368 -30.82 -4.69 -11.68
C ILE A 368 -31.58 -6.00 -11.44
N ASP A 369 -31.39 -6.97 -12.33
CA ASP A 369 -32.09 -8.26 -12.25
C ASP A 369 -31.37 -9.22 -11.28
N LEU A 370 -32.00 -9.58 -10.16
CA LEU A 370 -31.33 -10.39 -9.14
C LEU A 370 -30.93 -11.80 -9.60
N ASN A 371 -31.60 -12.34 -10.62
CA ASN A 371 -31.36 -13.71 -11.10
C ASN A 371 -30.28 -13.77 -12.19
N THR A 372 -30.05 -12.68 -12.93
CA THR A 372 -29.08 -12.64 -14.04
C THR A 372 -27.91 -11.70 -13.83
N ALA A 373 -27.99 -10.75 -12.88
CA ALA A 373 -26.93 -9.77 -12.64
C ALA A 373 -25.59 -10.44 -12.32
N SER A 374 -24.50 -9.83 -12.77
CA SER A 374 -23.15 -10.20 -12.39
C SER A 374 -22.85 -9.82 -10.93
N PHE A 375 -21.75 -10.36 -10.40
CA PHE A 375 -21.30 -10.05 -9.03
C PHE A 375 -20.99 -8.56 -8.82
N GLU A 376 -20.48 -7.88 -9.85
CA GLU A 376 -20.19 -6.45 -9.79
C GLU A 376 -21.47 -5.61 -9.83
N GLU A 377 -22.42 -5.96 -10.70
CA GLU A 377 -23.71 -5.26 -10.79
C GLU A 377 -24.53 -5.38 -9.49
N LEU A 378 -24.52 -6.54 -8.84
CA LEU A 378 -25.19 -6.70 -7.54
C LEU A 378 -24.62 -5.75 -6.47
N GLN A 379 -23.33 -5.42 -6.53
CA GLN A 379 -22.71 -4.51 -5.57
C GLN A 379 -23.11 -3.04 -5.76
N GLU A 380 -23.67 -2.69 -6.92
CA GLU A 380 -24.21 -1.35 -7.17
C GLU A 380 -25.56 -1.13 -6.47
N VAL A 381 -26.23 -2.19 -6.02
CA VAL A 381 -27.51 -2.11 -5.31
C VAL A 381 -27.28 -1.54 -3.89
N PRO A 382 -28.10 -0.56 -3.43
CA PRO A 382 -27.98 -0.01 -2.09
C PRO A 382 -28.02 -1.08 -0.99
N HIS A 383 -27.06 -1.00 -0.05
CA HIS A 383 -26.89 -1.96 1.05
C HIS A 383 -26.46 -3.38 0.64
N MET A 384 -26.10 -3.60 -0.63
CA MET A 384 -25.62 -4.87 -1.17
C MET A 384 -24.09 -4.82 -1.33
N GLY A 385 -23.37 -5.13 -0.25
CA GLY A 385 -21.90 -5.27 -0.28
C GLY A 385 -21.45 -6.65 -0.80
N PRO A 386 -20.13 -6.88 -0.97
CA PRO A 386 -19.58 -8.09 -1.59
C PRO A 386 -20.08 -9.39 -0.92
N GLU A 387 -20.07 -9.46 0.42
CA GLU A 387 -20.59 -10.61 1.18
C GLU A 387 -22.05 -10.92 0.86
N ARG A 388 -22.89 -9.88 0.69
CA ARG A 388 -24.33 -10.04 0.41
C ARG A 388 -24.58 -10.38 -1.06
N ALA A 389 -23.78 -9.83 -1.97
CA ALA A 389 -23.86 -10.16 -3.38
C ALA A 389 -23.53 -11.64 -3.61
N GLU A 390 -22.53 -12.20 -2.91
CA GLU A 390 -22.24 -13.64 -2.92
C GLU A 390 -23.42 -14.46 -2.40
N GLU A 391 -24.03 -14.07 -1.28
CA GLU A 391 -25.20 -14.76 -0.73
C GLU A 391 -26.41 -14.71 -1.67
N VAL A 392 -26.63 -13.60 -2.38
CA VAL A 392 -27.69 -13.49 -3.40
C VAL A 392 -27.41 -14.43 -4.57
N ILE A 393 -26.17 -14.50 -5.07
CA ILE A 393 -25.79 -15.41 -6.15
C ILE A 393 -26.00 -16.87 -5.72
N ALA A 394 -25.62 -17.21 -4.50
CA ALA A 394 -25.78 -18.57 -3.95
C ALA A 394 -27.26 -18.97 -3.78
N MET A 395 -28.16 -18.00 -3.59
CA MET A 395 -29.60 -18.23 -3.39
C MET A 395 -30.40 -18.29 -4.70
N ARG A 396 -29.78 -18.04 -5.85
CA ARG A 396 -30.48 -18.05 -7.14
C ARG A 396 -31.11 -19.42 -7.44
N PRO A 397 -32.34 -19.46 -8.00
CA PRO A 397 -33.16 -18.32 -8.37
C PRO A 397 -33.95 -17.73 -7.19
N VAL A 398 -33.88 -16.40 -7.04
CA VAL A 398 -34.74 -15.64 -6.14
C VAL A 398 -36.11 -15.51 -6.79
N THR A 399 -37.13 -16.03 -6.12
CA THR A 399 -38.52 -16.05 -6.62
C THR A 399 -39.39 -14.97 -5.99
N ASP A 400 -38.97 -14.45 -4.84
CA ASP A 400 -39.65 -13.36 -4.14
C ASP A 400 -38.64 -12.47 -3.41
N LEU A 401 -38.84 -11.15 -3.43
CA LEU A 401 -37.91 -10.19 -2.82
C LEU A 401 -37.84 -10.36 -1.29
N SER A 402 -38.87 -10.91 -0.66
CA SER A 402 -38.85 -11.18 0.78
C SER A 402 -37.78 -12.22 1.18
N GLN A 403 -37.30 -13.05 0.24
CA GLN A 403 -36.22 -14.01 0.46
C GLN A 403 -34.90 -13.33 0.81
N LEU A 404 -34.68 -12.09 0.36
CA LEU A 404 -33.50 -11.31 0.75
C LEU A 404 -33.42 -11.06 2.26
N ARG A 405 -34.52 -11.19 3.01
CA ARG A 405 -34.52 -11.03 4.48
C ARG A 405 -33.83 -12.18 5.23
N SER A 406 -33.55 -13.31 4.57
CA SER A 406 -32.76 -14.38 5.19
C SER A 406 -31.26 -14.10 5.19
N ILE A 407 -30.80 -13.11 4.42
CA ILE A 407 -29.41 -12.62 4.39
C ILE A 407 -29.16 -11.74 5.61
N ASP A 408 -28.04 -11.97 6.31
CA ASP A 408 -27.76 -11.26 7.55
C ASP A 408 -27.58 -9.74 7.31
N GLY A 409 -28.31 -8.96 8.09
CA GLY A 409 -28.36 -7.51 7.98
C GLY A 409 -29.30 -6.94 6.92
N ILE A 410 -30.13 -7.73 6.22
CA ILE A 410 -31.23 -7.19 5.38
C ILE A 410 -32.54 -7.15 6.19
N GLY A 411 -32.74 -6.06 6.92
CA GLY A 411 -34.00 -5.79 7.64
C GLY A 411 -35.06 -5.13 6.74
N ALA A 412 -36.31 -5.08 7.21
CA ALA A 412 -37.45 -4.52 6.46
C ALA A 412 -37.21 -3.11 5.89
N LYS A 413 -36.44 -2.27 6.60
CA LYS A 413 -36.08 -0.93 6.12
C LYS A 413 -35.11 -0.96 4.93
N ARG A 414 -34.12 -1.87 4.95
CA ARG A 414 -33.14 -2.01 3.87
C ARG A 414 -33.75 -2.70 2.65
N LEU A 415 -34.67 -3.63 2.88
CA LEU A 415 -35.42 -4.26 1.80
C LEU A 415 -36.19 -3.23 0.98
N ALA A 416 -36.87 -2.29 1.63
CA ALA A 416 -37.59 -1.22 0.94
C ALA A 416 -36.69 -0.32 0.06
N ASP A 417 -35.44 -0.08 0.48
CA ASP A 417 -34.46 0.68 -0.33
C ASP A 417 -33.97 -0.15 -1.54
N ILE A 418 -33.83 -1.48 -1.37
CA ILE A 418 -33.40 -2.41 -2.41
C ILE A 418 -34.50 -2.60 -3.47
N GLU A 419 -35.77 -2.73 -3.06
CA GLU A 419 -36.92 -2.93 -3.95
C GLU A 419 -37.03 -1.88 -5.05
N ALA A 420 -36.56 -0.65 -4.82
CA ALA A 420 -36.58 0.42 -5.82
C ALA A 420 -35.51 0.29 -6.92
N HIS A 421 -34.54 -0.60 -6.77
CA HIS A 421 -33.36 -0.72 -7.64
C HIS A 421 -33.22 -2.10 -8.29
N VAL A 422 -34.11 -3.04 -7.97
CA VAL A 422 -33.99 -4.42 -8.41
C VAL A 422 -35.28 -4.95 -9.00
N ARG A 423 -35.17 -5.93 -9.89
CA ARG A 423 -36.29 -6.69 -10.44
C ARG A 423 -36.00 -8.19 -10.39
N LEU A 424 -37.05 -8.99 -10.48
CA LEU A 424 -36.96 -10.43 -10.67
C LEU A 424 -37.29 -10.71 -12.14
N GLY A 425 -36.30 -11.15 -12.92
CA GLY A 425 -36.48 -11.59 -14.32
C GLY A 425 -36.83 -13.05 -14.47
#